data_AF-A0A537QST4-F1
#
_entry.id   AF-A0A537QST4-F1
#
_cell.length_a   1.000
_cell.length_b   1.000
_cell.length_c   1.000
_cell.angle_alpha   90.00
_cell.angle_beta   90.00
_cell.angle_gamma   90.00
#
_symmetry.space_group_name_H-M   'P 1'
#
loop_
_entity.id
_entity.type
_entity.pdbx_description
1 polymer ?
#
loop_
_entity_poly.entity_id
_entity_poly.type
_entity_poly.pdbx_seq_one_letter_code
_entity_poly.pdbx_strand_id
1 'polypeptide(L)' 'MPMPCWREFTGPWKCLHPKIGRERHEFSGTPRSFIVRPYVVFYEPLADDNGILVWRILHGARDLRRLIHPPDR' A
#
# COMPACT_ATOMS: atom_id res chain seq x y z
N MET A 1 15.31 15.46 -17.43
CA MET A 1 14.81 14.45 -16.48
C MET A 1 13.29 14.49 -16.45
N PRO A 2 12.57 13.42 -16.80
CA PRO A 2 11.13 13.36 -16.59
C PRO A 2 10.76 12.34 -15.49
N MET A 3 10.09 12.85 -14.45
CA MET A 3 9.24 12.08 -13.53
C MET A 3 7.84 11.86 -14.15
N PRO A 4 6.94 11.03 -13.59
CA PRO A 4 7.14 9.70 -13.02
C PRO A 4 6.18 8.67 -13.65
N CYS A 5 6.61 7.41 -13.68
CA CYS A 5 5.86 6.26 -14.17
C CYS A 5 4.73 5.87 -13.19
N TRP A 6 3.56 6.52 -13.26
CA TRP A 6 2.43 6.26 -12.34
C TRP A 6 1.06 6.34 -13.03
N ARG A 7 0.83 5.58 -14.12
CA ARG A 7 -0.52 5.57 -14.70
C ARG A 7 -1.23 4.23 -14.72
N GLU A 8 -0.59 3.10 -15.00
CA GLU A 8 -1.35 1.86 -15.20
C GLU A 8 -0.48 0.64 -14.88
N PHE A 9 -0.69 -0.02 -13.73
CA PHE A 9 0.02 -1.29 -13.50
C PHE A 9 -0.76 -2.32 -12.68
N THR A 10 -1.46 -3.17 -13.42
CA THR A 10 -1.98 -4.48 -13.00
C THR A 10 -1.05 -5.57 -13.56
N GLY A 11 0.08 -5.85 -12.88
CA GLY A 11 1.02 -6.89 -13.34
C GLY A 11 1.80 -7.59 -12.21
N PRO A 12 2.33 -8.80 -12.44
CA PRO A 12 2.90 -9.72 -11.42
C PRO A 12 4.26 -9.29 -10.83
N TRP A 13 4.80 -8.14 -11.25
CA TRP A 13 6.16 -7.67 -10.91
C TRP A 13 6.34 -7.24 -9.44
N LYS A 14 5.27 -7.09 -8.67
CA LYS A 14 5.32 -6.60 -7.27
C LYS A 14 6.01 -7.57 -6.32
N CYS A 15 5.96 -8.88 -6.58
CA CYS A 15 6.64 -9.88 -5.75
C CYS A 15 8.16 -9.86 -5.93
N LEU A 16 8.67 -9.44 -7.10
CA LEU A 16 10.12 -9.37 -7.34
C LEU A 16 10.79 -8.12 -6.76
N HIS A 17 10.02 -7.08 -6.41
CA HIS A 17 10.55 -5.83 -5.87
C HIS A 17 9.73 -5.34 -4.67
N PRO A 18 9.88 -5.97 -3.49
CA PRO A 18 9.12 -5.62 -2.27
C PRO A 18 9.21 -4.15 -1.87
N LYS A 19 10.31 -3.48 -2.24
CA LYS A 19 10.58 -2.07 -1.88
C LYS A 19 9.91 -1.04 -2.80
N ILE A 20 9.13 -1.47 -3.80
CA ILE A 20 8.47 -0.58 -4.76
C ILE A 20 7.32 0.24 -4.16
N GLY A 21 6.70 -0.26 -3.09
CA GLY A 21 5.65 0.45 -2.37
C GLY A 21 6.21 1.66 -1.62
N ARG A 22 5.41 2.73 -1.54
CA ARG A 22 5.77 3.95 -0.80
C ARG A 22 5.72 3.64 0.70
N GLU A 23 6.79 3.98 1.42
CA GLU A 23 6.86 3.90 2.88
C GLU A 23 5.81 4.81 3.54
N ARG A 24 5.31 4.37 4.68
CA ARG A 24 4.32 5.07 5.49
C ARG A 24 4.86 5.19 6.91
N HIS A 25 5.72 6.19 7.12
CA HIS A 25 6.32 6.47 8.43
C HIS A 25 5.29 6.92 9.48
N GLU A 26 4.05 7.23 9.06
CA GLU A 26 2.92 7.47 9.96
C GLU A 26 2.51 6.24 10.80
N PHE A 27 2.99 5.03 10.45
CA PHE A 27 2.76 3.82 11.22
C PHE A 27 4.07 3.28 11.80
N SER A 28 3.99 2.64 12.97
CA SER A 28 5.10 1.86 13.53
C SER A 28 5.52 0.75 12.56
N GLY A 29 6.82 0.53 12.35
CA GLY A 29 7.34 -0.54 11.50
C GLY A 29 7.70 -0.14 10.06
N THR A 30 7.49 1.13 9.68
CA THR A 30 7.70 1.63 8.31
C THR A 30 6.99 0.80 7.23
N PRO A 31 5.70 0.45 7.40
CA PRO A 31 4.98 -0.33 6.41
C PRO A 31 4.91 0.42 5.08
N ARG A 32 4.89 -0.36 4.00
CA ARG A 32 4.74 0.12 2.63
C ARG A 32 3.31 -0.04 2.18
N SER A 33 2.92 0.74 1.19
CA SER A 33 1.65 0.52 0.51
C SER A 33 1.73 0.73 -0.99
N PHE A 34 0.85 0.01 -1.68
CA PHE A 34 0.57 0.21 -3.10
C PHE A 34 -0.93 0.17 -3.38
N ILE A 35 -1.32 0.79 -4.49
CA ILE A 35 -2.70 0.80 -4.97
C ILE A 35 -2.88 -0.29 -6.03
N VAL A 36 -3.93 -1.08 -5.87
CA VAL A 36 -4.50 -1.94 -6.92
C VAL A 36 -5.98 -1.64 -6.90
N ARG A 37 -6.41 -0.64 -7.68
CA ARG A 37 -7.76 -0.09 -7.60
C ARG A 37 -8.81 -1.23 -7.70
N PRO A 38 -9.85 -1.22 -6.84
CA PRO A 38 -10.23 -0.20 -5.85
C PRO A 38 -9.56 -0.33 -4.46
N TYR A 39 -8.54 -1.18 -4.34
CA TYR A 39 -7.89 -1.54 -3.08
C TYR A 39 -6.59 -0.78 -2.82
N VAL A 40 -6.27 -0.64 -1.54
CA VAL A 40 -4.95 -0.26 -1.04
C VAL A 40 -4.43 -1.41 -0.18
N VAL A 41 -3.22 -1.87 -0.49
CA VAL A 41 -2.56 -2.96 0.24
C VAL A 41 -1.47 -2.35 1.12
N PHE A 42 -1.49 -2.64 2.42
CA PHE A 42 -0.46 -2.30 3.39
C PHE A 42 0.33 -3.56 3.73
N TYR A 43 1.65 -3.48 3.66
CA TYR A 43 2.54 -4.61 3.84
C TYR A 43 3.92 -4.19 4.32
N GLU A 44 4.70 -5.12 4.84
CA GLU A 44 6.12 -4.96 5.14
C GLU A 44 6.94 -6.01 4.38
N PRO A 45 8.10 -5.65 3.79
CA PRO A 45 9.03 -6.65 3.30
C PRO A 45 9.52 -7.56 4.42
N LEU A 46 9.68 -8.85 4.14
CA LEU A 46 10.35 -9.76 5.07
C LEU A 46 11.86 -9.43 5.14
N ALA A 47 12.49 -9.76 6.27
CA ALA A 47 13.90 -9.42 6.52
C ALA A 47 14.88 -10.06 5.51
N ASP A 48 14.50 -11.19 4.92
CA ASP A 48 15.26 -11.92 3.90
C ASP A 48 14.96 -11.44 2.46
N ASP A 49 14.16 -10.37 2.30
CA ASP A 49 13.67 -9.85 1.02
C ASP A 49 12.96 -10.92 0.14
N ASN A 50 12.59 -12.08 0.71
CA ASN A 50 11.98 -13.20 -0.01
C ASN A 50 10.45 -13.09 -0.10
N GLY A 51 9.89 -11.92 0.20
CA GLY A 51 8.45 -11.71 0.14
C GLY A 51 7.98 -10.51 0.94
N ILE A 52 6.67 -10.50 1.17
CA ILE A 52 5.96 -9.44 1.89
C ILE A 52 5.00 -10.03 2.91
N LEU A 53 4.94 -9.43 4.10
CA LEU A 53 3.90 -9.66 5.08
C LEU A 53 2.76 -8.66 4.85
N VAL A 54 1.59 -9.14 4.43
CA VAL A 54 0.43 -8.29 4.21
C VAL A 54 -0.29 -8.04 5.54
N TRP A 55 -0.36 -6.77 5.94
CA TRP A 55 -1.03 -6.36 7.18
C TRP A 55 -2.54 -6.20 6.98
N ARG A 56 -2.92 -5.43 5.95
CA ARG A 56 -4.30 -5.09 5.62
C ARG A 56 -4.48 -4.85 4.13
N ILE A 57 -5.66 -5.23 3.63
CA ILE A 57 -6.16 -4.86 2.31
C ILE A 57 -7.43 -4.06 2.56
N LEU A 58 -7.43 -2.78 2.18
CA LEU A 58 -8.57 -1.88 2.36
C LEU A 58 -9.25 -1.64 1.01
N HIS A 59 -10.57 -1.81 0.96
CA HIS A 59 -11.38 -1.37 -0.17
C HIS A 59 -11.77 0.10 0.03
N GLY A 60 -11.19 1.00 -0.77
CA GLY A 60 -11.33 2.45 -0.57
C GLY A 60 -12.79 2.92 -0.40
N ALA A 61 -13.70 2.51 -1.28
CA ALA A 61 -15.10 2.95 -1.21
C ALA A 61 -15.92 2.35 -0.04
N ARG A 62 -15.56 1.17 0.45
CA ARG A 62 -16.35 0.42 1.45
C ARG A 62 -15.82 0.67 2.87
N ASP A 63 -14.50 0.71 3.01
CA ASP A 63 -13.85 0.73 4.32
C ASP A 63 -13.56 2.15 4.79
N LEU A 64 -13.19 3.09 3.90
CA LEU A 64 -12.95 4.48 4.31
C LEU A 64 -14.20 5.14 4.90
N ARG A 65 -15.40 4.81 4.37
CA ARG A 65 -16.66 5.31 4.92
C ARG A 65 -16.93 4.84 6.36
N ARG A 66 -16.36 3.70 6.76
CA ARG A 66 -16.52 3.14 8.11
C ARG A 66 -15.42 3.60 9.07
N LEU A 67 -14.23 3.89 8.55
CA LEU A 67 -13.05 4.25 9.33
C LEU A 67 -12.90 5.76 9.53
N ILE A 68 -13.44 6.56 8.62
CA ILE A 68 -13.49 8.02 8.75
C ILE A 68 -14.74 8.36 9.54
N HIS A 69 -14.60 8.58 10.84
CA HIS A 69 -15.61 9.29 11.60
C HIS A 69 -15.58 10.76 11.18
N PRO A 70 -16.73 11.38 10.87
CA PRO A 70 -16.78 12.83 10.75
C PRO A 70 -16.27 13.45 12.07
N PRO A 71 -15.56 14.59 12.01
CA PRO A 71 -15.14 15.27 13.23
C PRO A 71 -16.38 15.55 14.09
N ASP A 72 -16.27 15.24 15.37
CA ASP A 72 -17.33 15.51 16.36
C ASP A 72 -17.62 17.01 16.30
N ARG A 73 -18.88 17.38 16.03
CA ARG A 73 -19.30 18.76 15.81
C ARG A 73 -19.76 19.40 17.10
#